data_AF-A0AAV1ZQI5-F1
#
_entry.id   AF-A0AAV1ZQI5-F1
#
_cell.length_a   1.000
_cell.length_b   1.000
_cell.length_c   1.000
_cell.angle_alpha   90.00
_cell.angle_beta   90.00
_cell.angle_gamma   90.00
#
_symmetry.space_group_name_H-M   'P 1'
#
loop_
_entity.id
_entity.type
_entity.pdbx_description
1 polymer ?
#
loop_
_entity_poly.entity_id
_entity_poly.type
_entity_poly.pdbx_seq_one_letter_code
_entity_poly.pdbx_strand_id
1 'polypeptide(L)'
;MIPCMKDIHYTYDLHQTPRQVLNSTYTVLQENVLPYSHIGLPADIVLRIKSENMHTALGNLGLDGVLKKTSWKSNSVVIAVTSVVQTVLREIKDDAPLLDNWRTRIDSNQTHYVHAQVYGGWSIILYRFKCQHNGQEEEVRKLLTYIMGVSGQMDEKAVDLWQKAILALNQTEDLIDKVNVEVEVYSSVLHSEPISSPDSILKAVKKLPEDVGRLGQPMAIKDMVGREFGICAVRTTSVASTAIGRDPHSLKVFSPQSGYCCGYGTITV
;
A
#
# COMPACT_ATOMS: atom_id res chain seq x y z
N MET A 1 -11.95 -9.29 -40.68
CA MET A 1 -12.14 -10.41 -39.74
C MET A 1 -10.85 -10.49 -38.92
N ILE A 2 -10.84 -9.92 -37.72
CA ILE A 2 -9.67 -9.94 -36.83
C ILE A 2 -9.69 -11.31 -36.14
N PRO A 3 -8.64 -12.14 -36.25
CA PRO A 3 -8.64 -13.43 -35.56
C PRO A 3 -8.62 -13.16 -34.05
N CYS A 4 -9.59 -13.72 -33.33
CA CYS A 4 -9.53 -13.80 -31.88
C CYS A 4 -8.20 -14.46 -31.50
N MET A 5 -7.33 -13.71 -30.82
CA MET A 5 -6.17 -14.28 -30.15
C MET A 5 -6.68 -15.37 -29.22
N LYS A 6 -6.27 -16.62 -29.49
CA LYS A 6 -6.39 -17.69 -28.52
C LYS A 6 -5.59 -17.26 -27.29
N ASP A 7 -6.24 -17.19 -26.14
CA ASP A 7 -5.56 -17.04 -24.85
C ASP A 7 -4.57 -18.21 -24.70
N ILE A 8 -3.28 -17.92 -24.92
CA ILE A 8 -2.24 -18.91 -24.72
C ILE A 8 -1.94 -18.94 -23.22
N HIS A 9 -2.51 -19.93 -22.54
CA HIS A 9 -2.15 -20.28 -21.17
C HIS A 9 -0.73 -20.83 -21.14
N TYR A 10 0.26 -19.99 -20.88
CA TYR A 10 1.58 -20.44 -20.47
C TYR A 10 1.56 -20.65 -18.96
N THR A 11 1.57 -21.91 -18.54
CA THR A 11 2.02 -22.31 -17.20
C THR A 11 3.52 -22.08 -17.17
N TYR A 12 3.94 -20.88 -16.79
CA TYR A 12 5.35 -20.67 -16.47
C TYR A 12 5.66 -21.48 -15.21
N ASP A 13 6.73 -22.25 -15.29
CA ASP A 13 7.33 -22.93 -14.16
C ASP A 13 7.96 -21.85 -13.26
N LEU A 14 7.23 -21.44 -12.21
CA LEU A 14 7.66 -20.38 -11.31
C LEU A 14 8.50 -20.96 -10.17
N HIS A 15 9.61 -20.29 -9.85
CA HIS A 15 10.32 -20.52 -8.60
C HIS A 15 9.57 -19.80 -7.48
N GLN A 16 9.24 -20.51 -6.41
CA GLN A 16 8.49 -19.97 -5.28
C GLN A 16 9.34 -19.99 -4.00
N THR A 17 9.65 -18.81 -3.48
CA THR A 17 10.44 -18.62 -2.26
C THR A 17 9.54 -18.12 -1.12
N PRO A 18 9.33 -18.89 -0.03
CA PRO A 18 8.64 -18.40 1.17
C PRO A 18 9.41 -17.24 1.81
N ARG A 19 8.70 -16.19 2.26
CA ARG A 19 9.30 -14.98 2.85
C ARG A 19 8.95 -14.80 4.34
N GLN A 20 7.74 -15.14 4.78
CA GLN A 20 7.26 -15.02 6.18
C GLN A 20 7.80 -13.78 6.95
N VAL A 21 7.80 -12.62 6.31
CA VAL A 21 8.28 -11.37 6.91
C VAL A 21 7.09 -10.53 7.32
N LEU A 22 7.06 -10.06 8.57
CA LEU A 22 6.20 -8.96 9.02
C LEU A 22 7.10 -7.77 9.36
N ASN A 23 6.86 -6.63 8.72
CA ASN A 23 7.46 -5.35 9.09
C ASN A 23 6.35 -4.38 9.45
N SER A 24 6.43 -3.76 10.63
CA SER A 24 5.44 -2.78 11.08
C SER A 24 6.08 -1.60 11.75
N THR A 25 5.78 -0.41 11.27
CA THR A 25 6.37 0.85 11.74
C THR A 25 5.30 1.89 11.97
N TYR A 26 5.49 2.75 12.96
CA TYR A 26 4.72 3.98 13.11
C TYR A 26 5.53 5.19 12.63
N THR A 27 4.84 6.25 12.24
CA THR A 27 5.42 7.56 11.92
C THR A 27 4.47 8.67 12.35
N VAL A 28 4.98 9.62 13.15
CA VAL A 28 4.30 10.88 13.45
C VAL A 28 4.51 11.83 12.27
N LEU A 29 3.44 12.20 11.57
CA LEU A 29 3.55 13.04 10.38
C LEU A 29 3.98 14.47 10.75
N GLN A 30 5.15 14.85 10.26
CA GLN A 30 5.74 16.17 10.52
C GLN A 30 5.17 17.27 9.61
N GLU A 31 4.62 16.88 8.46
CA GLU A 31 4.05 17.79 7.46
C GLU A 31 2.62 17.38 7.09
N ASN A 32 1.88 18.30 6.49
CA ASN A 32 0.52 18.04 5.94
C ASN A 32 0.57 17.31 4.59
N VAL A 33 1.64 16.55 4.34
CA VAL A 33 1.86 15.73 3.16
C VAL A 33 1.88 14.28 3.61
N LEU A 34 1.03 13.45 3.00
CA LEU A 34 0.99 12.03 3.30
C LEU A 34 2.32 11.48 2.84
N PRO A 35 3.08 10.79 3.70
CA PRO A 35 4.37 10.28 3.32
C PRO A 35 4.18 8.99 2.52
N TYR A 36 3.73 9.11 1.27
CA TYR A 36 3.61 7.96 0.37
C TYR A 36 4.94 7.22 0.21
N SER A 37 6.07 7.91 0.35
CA SER A 37 7.40 7.30 0.46
C SER A 37 7.55 6.35 1.66
N HIS A 38 6.94 6.67 2.80
CA HIS A 38 6.97 5.82 4.01
C HIS A 38 6.03 4.61 3.89
N ILE A 39 5.02 4.71 3.03
CA ILE A 39 4.16 3.58 2.64
C ILE A 39 4.85 2.73 1.54
N GLY A 40 6.04 3.14 1.08
CA GLY A 40 6.78 2.44 0.02
C GLY A 40 6.17 2.63 -1.36
N LEU A 41 5.45 3.74 -1.59
CA LEU A 41 4.86 4.08 -2.87
C LEU A 41 5.74 5.06 -3.68
N PRO A 42 6.18 4.67 -4.89
CA PRO A 42 6.85 5.57 -5.81
C PRO A 42 5.98 6.78 -6.20
N ALA A 43 6.59 7.94 -6.36
CA ALA A 43 5.88 9.20 -6.65
C ALA A 43 5.11 9.14 -7.98
N ASP A 44 5.64 8.47 -9.00
CA ASP A 44 4.99 8.30 -10.30
C ASP A 44 3.70 7.45 -10.20
N ILE A 45 3.71 6.40 -9.39
CA ILE A 45 2.51 5.60 -9.09
C ILE A 45 1.46 6.45 -8.37
N VAL A 46 1.87 7.25 -7.39
CA VAL A 46 0.98 8.17 -6.67
C VAL A 46 0.34 9.18 -7.62
N LEU A 47 1.12 9.77 -8.52
CA LEU A 47 0.62 10.73 -9.51
C LEU A 47 -0.40 10.07 -10.45
N ARG A 48 -0.14 8.85 -10.91
CA ARG A 48 -1.07 8.10 -11.77
C ARG A 48 -2.38 7.76 -11.07
N ILE A 49 -2.34 7.39 -9.78
CA ILE A 49 -3.56 7.13 -8.99
C ILE A 49 -4.36 8.43 -8.78
N LYS A 50 -3.67 9.53 -8.46
CA LYS A 50 -4.31 10.84 -8.27
C LYS A 50 -4.89 11.41 -9.56
N SER A 51 -4.27 11.14 -10.70
CA SER A 51 -4.76 11.56 -12.01
C SER A 51 -5.80 10.61 -12.62
N GLU A 52 -6.26 9.60 -11.87
CA GLU A 52 -7.24 8.59 -12.31
C GLU A 52 -6.79 7.73 -13.50
N ASN A 53 -5.49 7.72 -13.79
CA ASN A 53 -4.88 6.87 -14.82
C ASN A 53 -4.53 5.47 -14.30
N MET A 54 -4.69 5.24 -12.99
CA MET A 54 -4.45 3.96 -12.32
C MET A 54 -5.39 3.83 -11.13
N HIS A 55 -5.90 2.62 -10.89
CA HIS A 55 -6.76 2.30 -9.75
C HIS A 55 -6.22 1.09 -8.99
N THR A 56 -6.33 1.14 -7.67
CA THR A 56 -5.87 0.05 -6.80
C THR A 56 -7.04 -0.82 -6.34
N ALA A 57 -7.86 -0.30 -5.44
CA ALA A 57 -9.20 -0.76 -5.12
C ALA A 57 -9.96 0.44 -4.54
N LEU A 58 -11.29 0.41 -4.63
CA LEU A 58 -12.11 1.52 -4.12
C LEU A 58 -12.25 1.44 -2.59
N GLY A 59 -12.32 2.59 -1.95
CA GLY A 59 -12.59 2.70 -0.51
C GLY A 59 -11.43 2.26 0.38
N ASN A 60 -11.75 1.64 1.52
CA ASN A 60 -10.77 1.25 2.55
C ASN A 60 -9.94 0.01 2.17
N LEU A 61 -10.27 -0.63 1.05
CA LEU A 61 -9.57 -1.82 0.55
C LEU A 61 -8.42 -1.50 -0.42
N GLY A 62 -8.26 -0.22 -0.79
CA GLY A 62 -7.24 0.20 -1.75
C GLY A 62 -6.54 1.48 -1.35
N LEU A 63 -5.43 1.72 -2.02
CA LEU A 63 -4.57 2.89 -1.80
C LEU A 63 -5.21 4.17 -2.39
N ASP A 64 -6.17 4.04 -3.30
CA ASP A 64 -6.96 5.19 -3.79
C ASP A 64 -7.60 5.92 -2.60
N GLY A 65 -8.12 5.19 -1.62
CA GLY A 65 -8.75 5.74 -0.43
C GLY A 65 -7.79 6.56 0.44
N VAL A 66 -6.54 6.12 0.59
CA VAL A 66 -5.54 6.85 1.40
C VAL A 66 -4.94 8.04 0.62
N LEU A 67 -4.71 7.87 -0.69
CA LEU A 67 -4.02 8.86 -1.52
C LEU A 67 -4.91 10.00 -1.99
N LYS A 68 -6.21 9.74 -2.24
CA LYS A 68 -7.17 10.76 -2.68
C LYS A 68 -7.81 11.52 -1.52
N LYS A 69 -7.80 10.95 -0.31
CA LYS A 69 -8.33 11.63 0.86
C LYS A 69 -7.42 12.78 1.26
N THR A 70 -7.99 13.95 1.48
CA THR A 70 -7.30 15.18 1.90
C THR A 70 -7.76 15.67 3.26
N SER A 71 -8.81 15.07 3.83
CA SER A 71 -9.44 15.53 5.07
C SER A 71 -8.51 15.51 6.28
N TRP A 72 -7.47 14.66 6.26
CA TRP A 72 -6.44 14.57 7.31
C TRP A 72 -5.41 15.71 7.28
N LYS A 73 -5.45 16.60 6.27
CA LYS A 73 -4.48 17.70 6.12
C LYS A 73 -4.79 18.94 6.95
N SER A 74 -6.04 19.10 7.38
CA SER A 74 -6.48 20.31 8.07
C SER A 74 -6.70 20.01 9.55
N ASN A 75 -6.12 20.86 10.38
CA ASN A 75 -6.25 20.87 11.83
C ASN A 75 -6.05 19.52 12.51
N SER A 76 -5.06 18.76 12.07
CA SER A 76 -4.78 17.48 12.71
C SER A 76 -3.34 17.05 12.61
N VAL A 77 -2.94 16.29 13.62
CA VAL A 77 -1.70 15.52 13.60
C VAL A 77 -2.05 14.06 13.39
N VAL A 78 -1.28 13.35 12.58
CA VAL A 78 -1.55 11.95 12.25
C VAL A 78 -0.35 11.11 12.67
N ILE A 79 -0.64 9.99 13.33
CA ILE A 79 0.29 8.89 13.46
C ILE A 79 -0.12 7.82 12.46
N ALA A 80 0.74 7.55 11.48
CA ALA A 80 0.54 6.53 10.49
C ALA A 80 1.24 5.25 10.92
N VAL A 81 0.51 4.14 11.05
CA VAL A 81 1.07 2.81 11.29
C VAL A 81 0.98 2.03 9.98
N THR A 82 2.13 1.63 9.45
CA THR A 82 2.24 0.87 8.21
C THR A 82 2.74 -0.53 8.54
N SER A 83 1.99 -1.54 8.13
CA SER A 83 2.32 -2.95 8.30
C SER A 83 2.33 -3.66 6.96
N VAL A 84 3.36 -4.45 6.72
CA VAL A 84 3.59 -5.21 5.49
C VAL A 84 3.92 -6.64 5.87
N VAL A 85 3.14 -7.58 5.36
CA VAL A 85 3.39 -9.02 5.45
C VAL A 85 3.81 -9.51 4.07
N GLN A 86 4.98 -10.14 3.97
CA GLN A 86 5.41 -10.85 2.77
C GLN A 86 5.31 -12.36 3.02
N THR A 87 4.50 -13.04 2.21
CA THR A 87 4.28 -14.48 2.33
C THR A 87 5.19 -15.25 1.39
N VAL A 88 5.21 -14.85 0.12
CA VAL A 88 5.77 -15.61 -0.99
C VAL A 88 6.35 -14.65 -2.02
N LEU A 89 7.52 -14.99 -2.55
CA LEU A 89 8.07 -14.42 -3.77
C LEU A 89 7.95 -15.46 -4.88
N ARG A 90 7.33 -15.08 -6.01
CA ARG A 90 7.28 -15.88 -7.23
C ARG A 90 8.12 -15.25 -8.30
N GLU A 91 9.04 -16.01 -8.87
CA GLU A 91 10.01 -15.53 -9.86
C GLU A 91 10.00 -16.45 -11.05
N ILE A 92 10.23 -15.88 -12.23
CA ILE A 92 10.51 -16.67 -13.42
C ILE A 92 11.85 -17.36 -13.20
N LYS A 93 11.93 -18.67 -13.45
CA LYS A 93 13.18 -19.41 -13.33
C LYS A 93 14.27 -18.82 -14.23
N ASP A 94 15.51 -18.93 -13.79
CA ASP A 94 16.69 -18.44 -14.53
C ASP A 94 16.86 -19.13 -15.89
N ASP A 95 16.37 -20.37 -16.03
CA ASP A 95 16.42 -21.16 -17.27
C ASP A 95 15.15 -21.02 -18.13
N ALA A 96 14.19 -20.18 -17.73
CA ALA A 96 12.99 -19.97 -18.52
C ALA A 96 13.36 -19.32 -19.86
N PRO A 97 12.85 -19.84 -20.99
CA PRO A 97 13.14 -19.26 -22.29
C PRO A 97 12.63 -17.83 -22.33
N LEU A 98 13.50 -16.90 -22.74
CA LEU A 98 13.07 -15.54 -23.06
C LEU A 98 11.99 -15.65 -24.14
N LEU A 99 10.92 -14.88 -23.99
CA LEU A 99 9.89 -14.79 -25.02
C LEU A 99 10.52 -14.12 -26.25
N ASP A 100 11.11 -14.89 -27.16
CA ASP A 100 11.88 -14.41 -28.32
C ASP A 100 11.11 -13.42 -29.23
N ASN A 101 9.79 -13.37 -29.10
CA ASN A 101 8.89 -12.51 -29.85
C ASN A 101 8.15 -11.46 -29.00
N TRP A 102 8.55 -11.23 -27.74
CA TRP A 102 7.86 -10.27 -26.87
C TRP A 102 7.81 -8.87 -27.49
N ARG A 103 8.92 -8.41 -28.09
CA ARG A 103 9.00 -7.11 -28.77
C ARG A 103 8.07 -6.97 -29.97
N THR A 104 7.65 -8.08 -30.57
CA THR A 104 6.76 -8.12 -31.74
C THR A 104 5.31 -8.43 -31.41
N ARG A 105 5.04 -8.92 -30.19
CA ARG A 105 3.69 -9.31 -29.72
C ARG A 105 3.05 -8.31 -28.77
N ILE A 106 3.86 -7.42 -28.23
CA ILE A 106 3.44 -6.40 -27.29
C ILE A 106 3.13 -5.14 -28.07
N ASP A 107 1.92 -4.61 -27.90
CA ASP A 107 1.58 -3.27 -28.40
C ASP A 107 2.66 -2.28 -27.93
N SER A 108 3.03 -1.31 -28.78
CA SER A 108 4.08 -0.28 -28.53
C SER A 108 3.95 0.48 -27.21
N ASN A 109 2.85 0.27 -26.49
CA ASN A 109 2.47 0.96 -25.28
C ASN A 109 2.85 0.18 -24.00
N GLN A 110 3.28 -1.09 -24.10
CA GLN A 110 3.79 -1.84 -22.94
C GLN A 110 5.32 -1.86 -22.96
N THR A 111 5.91 -1.37 -21.88
CA THR A 111 7.36 -1.08 -21.79
C THR A 111 8.10 -1.95 -20.80
N HIS A 112 7.39 -2.78 -20.01
CA HIS A 112 7.97 -3.55 -18.91
C HIS A 112 7.50 -5.00 -18.93
N TYR A 113 8.42 -5.90 -18.57
CA TYR A 113 8.15 -7.33 -18.35
C TYR A 113 8.36 -7.65 -16.87
N VAL A 114 7.36 -8.30 -16.25
CA VAL A 114 7.41 -8.67 -14.83
C VAL A 114 8.23 -9.94 -14.67
N HIS A 115 9.37 -9.82 -14.01
CA HIS A 115 10.28 -10.92 -13.72
C HIS A 115 9.92 -11.64 -12.41
N ALA A 116 9.53 -10.88 -11.40
CA ALA A 116 9.16 -11.41 -10.10
C ALA A 116 7.99 -10.65 -9.48
N GLN A 117 7.26 -11.34 -8.61
CA GLN A 117 6.12 -10.81 -7.90
C GLN A 117 6.17 -11.23 -6.43
N VAL A 118 6.12 -10.25 -5.53
CA VAL A 118 5.97 -10.47 -4.10
C VAL A 118 4.49 -10.51 -3.77
N TYR A 119 4.09 -11.52 -3.01
CA TYR A 119 2.74 -11.70 -2.48
C TYR A 119 2.70 -11.48 -0.97
N GLY A 120 1.53 -11.08 -0.47
CA GLY A 120 1.26 -10.93 0.94
C GLY A 120 0.11 -9.97 1.22
N GLY A 121 0.27 -9.10 2.21
CA GLY A 121 -0.71 -8.06 2.47
C GLY A 121 -0.13 -6.85 3.18
N TRP A 122 -0.91 -5.77 3.20
CA TRP A 122 -0.53 -4.52 3.83
C TRP A 122 -1.70 -3.95 4.62
N SER A 123 -1.39 -3.19 5.66
CA SER A 123 -2.36 -2.34 6.35
C SER A 123 -1.72 -1.00 6.73
N ILE A 124 -2.48 0.06 6.50
CA ILE A 124 -2.15 1.43 6.87
C ILE A 124 -3.24 1.92 7.80
N ILE A 125 -2.90 2.22 9.04
CA ILE A 125 -3.81 2.77 10.03
C ILE A 125 -3.40 4.22 10.27
N LEU A 126 -4.32 5.15 10.04
CA LEU A 126 -4.12 6.56 10.32
C LEU A 126 -4.85 6.87 11.64
N TYR A 127 -4.08 7.15 12.67
CA TYR A 127 -4.59 7.59 13.96
C TYR A 127 -4.48 9.11 14.04
N ARG A 128 -5.61 9.78 13.92
CA ARG A 128 -5.69 11.22 13.71
C ARG A 128 -6.12 11.92 14.99
N PHE A 129 -5.28 12.85 15.43
CA PHE A 129 -5.54 13.82 16.49
C PHE A 129 -6.08 15.11 15.86
N LYS A 130 -7.39 15.26 15.83
CA LYS A 130 -8.08 16.43 15.27
C LYS A 130 -8.18 17.51 16.33
N CYS A 131 -7.54 18.64 16.06
CA CYS A 131 -7.55 19.81 16.93
C CYS A 131 -8.81 20.63 16.68
N GLN A 132 -9.37 21.19 17.75
CA GLN A 132 -10.53 22.07 17.68
C GLN A 132 -10.21 23.41 17.01
N HIS A 133 -8.99 23.93 17.24
CA HIS A 133 -8.54 25.22 16.73
C HIS A 133 -7.22 25.10 15.96
N ASN A 134 -7.09 25.92 14.90
CA ASN A 134 -5.86 26.03 14.14
C ASN A 134 -4.71 26.50 15.06
N GLY A 135 -3.52 25.95 14.87
CA GLY A 135 -2.30 26.30 15.61
C GLY A 135 -1.95 25.31 16.71
N GLN A 136 -2.92 24.55 17.21
CA GLN A 136 -2.70 23.51 18.23
C GLN A 136 -1.97 22.29 17.67
N GLU A 137 -2.00 22.10 16.34
CA GLU A 137 -1.39 20.92 15.70
C GLU A 137 0.12 20.88 15.93
N GLU A 138 0.77 22.04 16.00
CA GLU A 138 2.21 22.12 16.22
C GLU A 138 2.60 21.68 17.64
N GLU A 139 1.80 22.06 18.65
CA GLU A 139 2.02 21.64 20.03
C GLU A 139 1.74 20.15 20.21
N VAL A 140 0.64 19.65 19.65
CA VAL A 140 0.32 18.21 19.63
C VAL A 140 1.45 17.44 18.95
N ARG A 141 1.93 17.91 17.77
CA ARG A 141 3.02 17.26 17.04
C ARG A 141 4.33 17.25 17.83
N LYS A 142 4.69 18.37 18.45
CA LYS A 142 5.88 18.47 19.31
C LYS A 142 5.81 17.50 20.47
N LEU A 143 4.67 17.42 21.16
CA LEU A 143 4.48 16.52 22.29
C LEU A 143 4.55 15.06 21.86
N LEU A 144 3.84 14.67 20.80
CA LEU A 144 3.88 13.32 20.25
C LEU A 144 5.30 12.93 19.84
N THR A 145 5.99 13.82 19.11
CA THR A 145 7.36 13.58 18.63
C THR A 145 8.37 13.54 19.79
N TYR A 146 8.18 14.35 20.83
CA TYR A 146 9.04 14.34 22.02
C TYR A 146 8.97 13.01 22.78
N ILE A 147 7.76 12.45 22.91
CA ILE A 147 7.54 11.22 23.68
C ILE A 147 7.82 9.96 22.85
N MET A 148 7.32 9.93 21.61
CA MET A 148 7.37 8.73 20.76
C MET A 148 8.51 8.77 19.74
N GLY A 149 9.15 9.92 19.50
CA GLY A 149 10.00 10.12 18.33
C GLY A 149 9.20 10.31 17.03
N VAL A 150 9.90 10.59 15.93
CA VAL A 150 9.28 10.77 14.61
C VAL A 150 8.80 9.44 14.03
N SER A 151 9.58 8.37 14.20
CA SER A 151 9.24 7.04 13.70
C SER A 151 9.86 5.95 14.56
N GLY A 152 9.30 4.75 14.48
CA GLY A 152 9.77 3.58 15.20
C GLY A 152 9.06 2.30 14.77
N GLN A 153 9.48 1.17 15.33
CA GLN A 153 8.79 -0.11 15.15
C GLN A 153 7.47 -0.10 15.94
N MET A 154 6.43 -0.71 15.39
CA MET A 154 5.16 -0.86 16.11
C MET A 154 5.21 -2.13 16.99
N ASP A 155 5.62 -1.96 18.24
CA ASP A 155 5.75 -3.00 19.25
C ASP A 155 5.10 -2.59 20.59
N GLU A 156 5.28 -3.39 21.64
CA GLU A 156 4.75 -3.10 22.98
C GLU A 156 5.28 -1.77 23.53
N LYS A 157 6.56 -1.45 23.27
CA LYS A 157 7.16 -0.19 23.71
C LYS A 157 6.52 1.00 23.01
N ALA A 158 6.20 0.88 21.72
CA ALA A 158 5.49 1.91 20.99
C ALA A 158 4.10 2.18 21.59
N VAL A 159 3.38 1.13 21.98
CA VAL A 159 2.08 1.25 22.68
C VAL A 159 2.25 2.00 24.01
N ASP A 160 3.24 1.64 24.83
CA ASP A 160 3.50 2.32 26.11
C ASP A 160 3.81 3.81 25.92
N LEU A 161 4.65 4.15 24.95
CA LEU A 161 4.99 5.54 24.62
C LEU A 161 3.77 6.31 24.11
N TRP A 162 2.92 5.65 23.30
CA TRP A 162 1.69 6.24 22.79
C TRP A 162 0.70 6.54 23.92
N GLN A 163 0.49 5.60 24.84
CA GLN A 163 -0.37 5.80 26.00
C GLN A 163 0.14 6.96 26.87
N LYS A 164 1.46 7.05 27.10
CA LYS A 164 2.07 8.20 27.78
C LYS A 164 1.81 9.52 27.05
N ALA A 165 1.87 9.53 25.72
CA ALA A 165 1.61 10.72 24.93
C ALA A 165 0.13 11.15 25.01
N ILE A 166 -0.81 10.21 24.99
CA ILE A 166 -2.25 10.50 25.20
C ILE A 166 -2.50 11.05 26.61
N LEU A 167 -1.87 10.48 27.64
CA LEU A 167 -1.98 11.01 29.01
C LEU A 167 -1.42 12.42 29.12
N ALA A 168 -0.27 12.70 28.50
CA ALA A 168 0.33 14.03 28.49
C ALA A 168 -0.53 15.06 27.76
N LEU A 169 -1.18 14.69 26.64
CA LEU A 169 -2.14 15.54 25.93
C LEU A 169 -3.29 15.95 26.86
N ASN A 170 -3.84 15.00 27.63
CA ASN A 170 -4.94 15.24 28.55
C ASN A 170 -4.53 16.01 29.83
N GLN A 171 -3.23 16.23 30.05
CA GLN A 171 -2.71 17.00 31.18
C GLN A 171 -2.22 18.40 30.78
N THR A 172 -2.13 18.67 29.47
CA THR A 172 -1.69 19.97 28.95
C THR A 172 -2.90 20.91 28.90
N GLU A 173 -2.90 21.96 29.73
CA GLU A 173 -4.03 22.89 29.91
C GLU A 173 -4.51 23.51 28.57
N ASP A 174 -3.59 23.76 27.65
CA ASP A 174 -3.91 24.32 26.34
C ASP A 174 -4.53 23.32 25.34
N LEU A 175 -4.45 22.01 25.61
CA LEU A 175 -4.86 20.94 24.71
C LEU A 175 -5.95 20.01 25.28
N ILE A 176 -6.16 20.01 26.60
CA ILE A 176 -7.18 19.21 27.27
C ILE A 176 -8.57 19.47 26.66
N ASP A 177 -9.30 18.40 26.37
CA ASP A 177 -10.63 18.39 25.73
C ASP A 177 -10.73 19.06 24.34
N LYS A 178 -9.61 19.53 23.77
CA LYS A 178 -9.56 20.20 22.46
C LYS A 178 -9.04 19.31 21.33
N VAL A 179 -8.71 18.06 21.64
CA VAL A 179 -8.22 17.07 20.69
C VAL A 179 -9.17 15.87 20.63
N ASN A 180 -9.81 15.68 19.47
CA ASN A 180 -10.61 14.49 19.20
C ASN A 180 -9.79 13.46 18.42
N VAL A 181 -10.03 12.18 18.64
CA VAL A 181 -9.36 11.09 17.94
C VAL A 181 -10.28 10.51 16.86
N GLU A 182 -9.77 10.41 15.65
CA GLU A 182 -10.39 9.68 14.53
C GLU A 182 -9.41 8.58 14.09
N VAL A 183 -9.91 7.34 13.87
CA VAL A 183 -9.08 6.23 13.37
C VAL A 183 -9.58 5.79 12.01
N GLU A 184 -8.68 5.75 11.05
CA GLU A 184 -8.97 5.32 9.69
C GLU A 184 -8.09 4.15 9.32
N VAL A 185 -8.67 3.10 8.75
CA VAL A 185 -7.98 1.86 8.44
C VAL A 185 -8.09 1.58 6.95
N TYR A 186 -6.94 1.39 6.33
CA TYR A 186 -6.79 0.95 4.95
C TYR A 186 -6.03 -0.37 4.96
N SER A 187 -6.47 -1.36 4.19
CA SER A 187 -5.83 -2.67 4.23
C SER A 187 -6.16 -3.48 2.98
N SER A 188 -5.23 -4.36 2.57
CA SER A 188 -5.48 -5.36 1.54
C SER A 188 -6.47 -6.44 1.98
N VAL A 189 -6.67 -6.59 3.30
CA VAL A 189 -7.57 -7.58 3.90
C VAL A 189 -8.48 -6.90 4.94
N LEU A 190 -9.67 -7.46 5.14
CA LEU A 190 -10.58 -6.95 6.17
C LEU A 190 -10.03 -7.30 7.55
N HIS A 191 -9.96 -6.30 8.43
CA HIS A 191 -9.68 -6.54 9.84
C HIS A 191 -10.91 -7.16 10.49
N SER A 192 -10.68 -8.22 11.26
CA SER A 192 -11.75 -8.97 11.94
C SER A 192 -12.25 -8.27 13.22
N GLU A 193 -11.48 -7.31 13.74
CA GLU A 193 -11.78 -6.59 14.98
C GLU A 193 -11.72 -5.07 14.75
N PRO A 194 -12.51 -4.28 15.50
CA PRO A 194 -12.45 -2.82 15.41
C PRO A 194 -11.12 -2.29 15.97
N ILE A 195 -10.54 -1.31 15.28
CA ILE A 195 -9.29 -0.66 15.65
C ILE A 195 -9.62 0.76 16.12
N SER A 196 -9.39 1.04 17.39
CA SER A 196 -9.74 2.33 18.02
C SER A 196 -8.75 2.83 19.06
N SER A 197 -7.71 2.06 19.37
CA SER A 197 -6.75 2.33 20.45
C SER A 197 -5.35 1.81 20.10
N PRO A 198 -4.29 2.31 20.74
CA PRO A 198 -2.92 1.79 20.54
C PRO A 198 -2.81 0.28 20.70
N ASP A 199 -3.48 -0.30 21.71
CA ASP A 199 -3.50 -1.75 21.94
C ASP A 199 -4.21 -2.52 20.83
N SER A 200 -5.35 -2.01 20.34
CA SER A 200 -6.08 -2.66 19.23
C SER A 200 -5.31 -2.55 17.91
N ILE A 201 -4.52 -1.49 17.71
CA ILE A 201 -3.59 -1.38 16.59
C ILE A 201 -2.54 -2.50 16.67
N LEU A 202 -1.85 -2.66 17.81
CA LEU A 202 -0.82 -3.70 17.94
C LEU A 202 -1.41 -5.10 17.75
N LYS A 203 -2.62 -5.36 18.27
CA LYS A 203 -3.34 -6.62 18.02
C LYS A 203 -3.62 -6.84 16.54
N ALA A 204 -4.11 -5.83 15.83
CA ALA A 204 -4.36 -5.90 14.39
C ALA A 204 -3.07 -6.16 13.61
N VAL A 205 -1.95 -5.52 13.98
CA VAL A 205 -0.63 -5.76 13.37
C VAL A 205 -0.20 -7.22 13.56
N LYS A 206 -0.34 -7.76 14.78
CA LYS A 206 0.03 -9.16 15.09
C LYS A 206 -0.86 -10.18 14.39
N LYS A 207 -2.13 -9.84 14.15
CA LYS A 207 -3.11 -10.70 13.47
C LYS A 207 -3.01 -10.66 11.94
N LEU A 208 -2.45 -9.58 11.39
CA LEU A 208 -2.34 -9.37 9.94
C LEU A 208 -1.75 -10.57 9.17
N PRO A 209 -0.68 -11.27 9.64
CA PRO A 209 -0.19 -12.46 8.94
C PRO A 209 -1.21 -13.59 8.82
N GLU A 210 -2.06 -13.78 9.84
CA GLU A 210 -3.14 -14.75 9.82
C GLU A 210 -4.25 -14.32 8.85
N ASP A 211 -4.66 -13.05 8.90
CA ASP A 211 -5.71 -12.48 8.03
C ASP A 211 -5.30 -12.49 6.55
N VAL A 212 -4.00 -12.34 6.25
CA VAL A 212 -3.44 -12.45 4.89
C VAL A 212 -3.43 -13.90 4.38
N GLY A 213 -3.27 -14.86 5.29
CA GLY A 213 -3.20 -16.28 4.98
C GLY A 213 -1.92 -16.70 4.24
N ARG A 214 -1.98 -17.84 3.55
CA ARG A 214 -0.78 -18.49 2.99
C ARG A 214 -0.15 -17.78 1.79
N LEU A 215 -0.97 -17.12 0.96
CA LEU A 215 -0.52 -16.44 -0.26
C LEU A 215 -0.77 -14.93 -0.18
N GLY A 216 -1.97 -14.49 0.20
CA GLY A 216 -2.32 -13.07 0.15
C GLY A 216 -2.51 -12.54 -1.28
N GLN A 217 -2.37 -11.23 -1.44
CA GLN A 217 -2.49 -10.49 -2.70
C GLN A 217 -1.11 -10.12 -3.28
N PRO A 218 -1.01 -9.90 -4.59
CA PRO A 218 0.14 -9.20 -5.17
C PRO A 218 0.44 -7.88 -4.48
N MET A 219 1.69 -7.70 -4.05
CA MET A 219 2.14 -6.50 -3.35
C MET A 219 3.18 -5.71 -4.12
N ALA A 220 4.15 -6.36 -4.74
CA ALA A 220 5.25 -5.68 -5.44
C ALA A 220 5.62 -6.47 -6.68
N ILE A 221 6.11 -5.76 -7.69
CA ILE A 221 6.63 -6.35 -8.93
C ILE A 221 8.07 -5.92 -9.14
N LYS A 222 8.88 -6.84 -9.65
CA LYS A 222 10.24 -6.55 -10.12
C LYS A 222 10.30 -6.73 -11.63
N ASP A 223 10.88 -5.75 -12.31
CA ASP A 223 11.14 -5.84 -13.75
C ASP A 223 12.47 -6.59 -14.03
N MET A 224 12.72 -6.96 -15.29
CA MET A 224 13.98 -7.61 -15.70
C MET A 224 15.24 -6.74 -15.53
N VAL A 225 15.08 -5.44 -15.26
CA VAL A 225 16.20 -4.52 -15.00
C VAL A 225 16.49 -4.46 -13.48
N GLY A 226 15.80 -5.28 -12.68
CA GLY A 226 15.96 -5.34 -11.23
C GLY A 226 15.33 -4.17 -10.48
N ARG A 227 14.48 -3.35 -11.14
CA ARG A 227 13.74 -2.29 -10.47
C ARG A 227 12.58 -2.88 -9.70
N GLU A 228 12.57 -2.64 -8.39
CA GLU A 228 11.49 -3.00 -7.49
C GLU A 228 10.50 -1.84 -7.38
N PHE A 229 9.27 -2.08 -7.79
CA PHE A 229 8.15 -1.17 -7.54
C PHE A 229 7.48 -1.66 -6.24
N GLY A 230 7.40 -0.79 -5.22
CA GLY A 230 6.91 -1.10 -3.87
C GLY A 230 5.43 -1.51 -3.83
N ILE A 231 4.66 -1.12 -2.81
CA ILE A 231 3.28 -1.63 -2.61
C ILE A 231 2.36 -1.24 -3.80
N CYS A 232 2.33 -2.07 -4.84
CA CYS A 232 1.48 -2.00 -6.01
C CYS A 232 0.22 -2.81 -5.73
N ALA A 233 -0.72 -2.22 -5.00
CA ALA A 233 -2.09 -2.73 -4.94
C ALA A 233 -2.85 -2.46 -6.24
N VAL A 234 -2.22 -2.53 -7.43
CA VAL A 234 -2.89 -2.17 -8.69
C VAL A 234 -3.97 -3.20 -8.99
N ARG A 235 -5.22 -2.76 -9.19
CA ARG A 235 -6.26 -3.61 -9.75
C ARG A 235 -5.82 -3.95 -11.16
N THR A 236 -5.46 -5.21 -11.40
CA THR A 236 -5.55 -5.74 -12.75
C THR A 236 -7.02 -5.72 -13.12
N THR A 237 -7.47 -4.72 -13.89
CA THR A 237 -8.75 -4.79 -14.59
C THR A 237 -8.63 -5.89 -15.64
N SER A 238 -8.79 -7.15 -15.22
CA SER A 238 -9.31 -8.14 -16.15
C SER A 238 -10.78 -7.83 -16.31
N VAL A 239 -11.22 -7.63 -17.55
CA VAL A 239 -12.58 -7.97 -17.94
C VAL A 239 -12.76 -9.46 -17.62
N ALA A 240 -13.23 -9.78 -16.41
CA ALA A 240 -13.71 -11.10 -15.99
C ALA A 240 -14.31 -11.03 -14.57
N SER A 241 -15.31 -10.19 -14.37
CA SER A 241 -16.31 -10.42 -13.33
C SER A 241 -17.21 -11.57 -13.76
N THR A 242 -16.67 -12.80 -13.79
CA THR A 242 -17.40 -14.08 -13.84
C THR A 242 -16.39 -15.24 -13.86
N ALA A 243 -15.93 -15.67 -12.69
CA ALA A 243 -15.54 -17.06 -12.42
C ALA A 243 -15.09 -17.17 -10.96
N ILE A 244 -16.05 -17.50 -10.10
CA ILE A 244 -15.74 -18.20 -8.86
C ILE A 244 -15.14 -19.55 -9.28
N GLY A 245 -13.86 -19.74 -9.00
CA GLY A 245 -13.19 -21.05 -9.06
C GLY A 245 -12.32 -21.30 -10.30
N ARG A 246 -11.10 -21.78 -9.99
CA ARG A 246 -10.12 -22.46 -10.87
C ARG A 246 -9.26 -21.55 -11.75
N ASP A 247 -8.12 -21.09 -11.21
CA ASP A 247 -6.77 -21.60 -11.57
C ASP A 247 -5.65 -20.61 -11.09
N PRO A 248 -4.80 -20.97 -10.11
CA PRO A 248 -3.78 -20.07 -9.53
C PRO A 248 -2.44 -20.00 -10.32
N HIS A 249 -2.37 -20.52 -11.55
CA HIS A 249 -1.12 -20.74 -12.31
C HIS A 249 -0.83 -19.77 -13.48
N SER A 250 -1.46 -18.59 -13.56
CA SER A 250 -1.22 -17.65 -14.68
C SER A 250 -0.56 -16.33 -14.27
N LEU A 251 0.58 -16.00 -14.90
CA LEU A 251 1.09 -14.63 -15.00
C LEU A 251 0.50 -14.01 -16.27
N LYS A 252 -0.19 -12.87 -16.13
CA LYS A 252 -0.77 -12.12 -17.25
C LYS A 252 0.13 -10.95 -17.63
N VAL A 253 0.28 -10.75 -18.94
CA VAL A 253 0.85 -9.54 -19.52
C VAL A 253 -0.08 -8.36 -19.24
N PHE A 254 0.46 -7.27 -18.69
CA PHE A 254 -0.34 -6.09 -18.34
C PHE A 254 -0.70 -5.29 -19.59
N SER A 255 -2.01 -5.14 -19.82
CA SER A 255 -2.56 -4.18 -20.77
C SER A 255 -3.33 -3.11 -20.00
N PRO A 256 -3.06 -1.81 -20.19
CA PRO A 256 -4.05 -0.78 -19.89
C PRO A 256 -5.10 -0.84 -21.01
N GLN A 257 -6.18 -1.61 -20.84
CA GLN A 257 -7.28 -1.57 -21.80
C GLN A 257 -8.13 -0.31 -21.59
N SER A 258 -7.91 0.59 -22.54
CA SER A 258 -8.87 1.45 -23.25
C SER A 258 -9.72 2.42 -22.45
N GLY A 259 -9.32 3.69 -22.49
CA GLY A 259 -10.20 4.83 -22.25
C GLY A 259 -9.41 6.14 -22.15
N TYR A 260 -9.07 6.73 -23.29
CA TYR A 260 -8.58 8.10 -23.50
C TYR A 260 -7.06 8.39 -23.33
N CYS A 261 -6.43 8.46 -24.51
CA CYS A 261 -5.40 9.39 -24.95
C CYS A 261 -4.41 9.96 -23.92
N CYS A 262 -3.15 9.49 -23.97
CA CYS A 262 -2.01 10.34 -23.66
C CYS A 262 -1.30 10.72 -24.96
N GLY A 263 -1.45 11.99 -25.31
CA GLY A 263 -0.54 12.68 -26.22
C GLY A 263 0.82 12.90 -25.54
N TYR A 264 1.83 12.90 -26.41
CA TYR A 264 3.24 13.26 -26.28
C TYR A 264 3.77 13.89 -24.99
N GLY A 265 4.93 13.38 -24.59
CA GLY A 265 5.88 14.01 -23.68
C GLY A 265 7.22 13.28 -23.73
N THR A 266 7.97 13.47 -24.81
CA THR A 266 9.35 12.99 -24.95
C THR A 266 10.23 13.69 -23.91
N ILE A 267 10.88 12.93 -23.03
CA ILE A 267 12.07 13.40 -22.32
C ILE A 267 13.24 12.66 -22.95
N THR A 268 13.93 13.38 -23.83
CA THR A 268 15.26 13.03 -24.34
C THR A 268 16.26 13.18 -23.19
N VAL A 269 17.19 12.24 -23.08
CA VAL A 269 18.44 12.43 -22.30
C VAL A 269 19.32 13.43 -23.01
#